data_AF-A0A517ST21-F1
#
_entry.id   AF-A0A517ST21-F1
#
_cell.length_a   1.000
_cell.length_b   1.000
_cell.length_c   1.000
_cell.angle_alpha   90.00
_cell.angle_beta   90.00
_cell.angle_gamma   90.00
#
_symmetry.space_group_name_H-M   'P 1'
#
loop_
_entity.id
_entity.type
_entity.pdbx_description
1 polymer ?
#
loop_
_entity_poly.entity_id
_entity_poly.type
_entity_poly.pdbx_seq_one_letter_code
_entity_poly.pdbx_strand_id
1 'polypeptide(L)'
;MDHLSLTDMSNQRQIVPGITVTASGQATVDPAMAETLFDLAIALEEPTDLPVDVQHVLAAIVLAARKGDIDVNKPISSADPSLIRLLAGHVKSIFTDYGGEVGTDD
;
A
#
# COMPACT_ATOMS: atom_id res chain seq x y z
N MET A 1 2.78 -13.96 29.70
CA MET A 1 1.88 -14.39 28.60
C MET A 1 0.92 -13.25 28.43
N ASP A 2 1.42 -12.22 27.78
CA ASP A 2 0.91 -10.87 27.92
C ASP A 2 -0.19 -10.62 26.91
N HIS A 3 -1.31 -10.16 27.47
CA HIS A 3 -2.53 -9.68 26.85
C HIS A 3 -2.32 -8.97 25.50
N LEU A 4 -2.62 -9.65 24.40
CA LEU A 4 -3.08 -8.96 23.19
C LEU A 4 -4.47 -8.40 23.50
N SER A 5 -4.54 -7.09 23.73
CA SER A 5 -5.78 -6.38 24.05
C SER A 5 -6.73 -6.40 22.86
N LEU A 6 -8.00 -6.78 23.10
CA LEU A 6 -9.10 -6.75 22.12
C LEU A 6 -9.32 -5.36 21.46
N THR A 7 -8.66 -4.32 21.95
CA THR A 7 -8.77 -2.95 21.43
C THR A 7 -8.04 -2.74 20.09
N ASP A 8 -7.02 -3.55 19.76
CA ASP A 8 -6.22 -3.36 18.54
C ASP A 8 -6.93 -3.86 17.27
N MET A 9 -7.72 -4.93 17.39
CA MET A 9 -8.55 -5.45 16.29
C MET A 9 -9.67 -4.49 15.87
N SER A 10 -10.10 -3.60 16.77
CA SER A 10 -11.11 -2.56 16.48
C SER A 10 -10.58 -1.35 15.71
N ASN A 11 -9.25 -1.23 15.54
CA ASN A 11 -8.62 -0.10 14.84
C ASN A 11 -8.05 -0.47 13.46
N GLN A 12 -8.25 -1.70 13.00
CA GLN A 12 -7.88 -2.12 11.66
C GLN A 12 -8.99 -1.79 10.66
N ARG A 13 -8.67 -0.95 9.68
CA ARG A 13 -9.54 -0.61 8.57
C ARG A 13 -9.07 -1.33 7.32
N GLN A 14 -9.96 -2.09 6.69
CA GLN A 14 -9.71 -2.60 5.35
C GLN A 14 -9.71 -1.44 4.34
N ILE A 15 -8.63 -1.34 3.56
CA ILE A 15 -8.46 -0.28 2.55
C ILE A 15 -8.63 -0.79 1.13
N VAL A 16 -8.38 -2.09 0.91
CA VAL A 16 -8.75 -2.86 -0.28
C VAL A 16 -8.90 -4.34 0.14
N PRO A 17 -9.55 -5.22 -0.64
CA PRO A 17 -9.52 -6.66 -0.42
C PRO A 17 -8.10 -7.19 -0.21
N GLY A 18 -7.86 -7.86 0.92
CA GLY A 18 -6.55 -8.43 1.27
C GLY A 18 -5.55 -7.46 1.91
N ILE A 19 -5.91 -6.18 2.13
CA ILE A 19 -5.03 -5.22 2.82
C ILE A 19 -5.82 -4.44 3.88
N THR A 20 -5.33 -4.49 5.12
CA THR A 20 -5.85 -3.72 6.25
C THR A 20 -4.79 -2.77 6.79
N VAL A 21 -5.21 -1.68 7.42
CA VAL A 21 -4.31 -0.69 8.02
C VAL A 21 -4.81 -0.30 9.40
N THR A 22 -3.90 -0.15 10.36
CA THR A 22 -4.21 0.42 11.67
C THR A 22 -4.35 1.94 11.58
N ALA A 23 -4.92 2.56 12.62
CA ALA A 23 -4.96 4.02 12.74
C ALA A 23 -3.54 4.65 12.69
N SER A 24 -2.51 3.96 13.19
CA SER A 24 -1.11 4.39 13.16
C SER A 24 -0.47 4.29 11.77
N GLY A 25 -1.13 3.64 10.80
CA GLY A 25 -0.61 3.46 9.44
C GLY A 25 0.15 2.15 9.20
N GLN A 26 0.18 1.24 10.18
CA GLN A 26 0.75 -0.08 9.97
C GLN A 26 -0.19 -0.90 9.09
N ALA A 27 0.32 -1.37 7.95
CA ALA A 27 -0.44 -2.17 7.01
C ALA A 27 -0.20 -3.67 7.23
N THR A 28 -1.28 -4.45 7.23
CA THR A 28 -1.25 -5.91 7.23
C THR A 28 -1.76 -6.40 5.88
N VAL A 29 -0.99 -7.27 5.25
CA VAL A 29 -1.23 -7.79 3.90
C VAL A 29 -1.54 -9.28 3.98
N ASP A 30 -2.62 -9.70 3.33
CA ASP A 30 -2.92 -11.11 3.13
C ASP A 30 -1.84 -11.75 2.25
N PRO A 31 -1.26 -12.91 2.63
CA PRO A 31 -0.25 -13.59 1.84
C PRO A 31 -0.63 -13.82 0.37
N ALA A 32 -1.93 -13.98 0.05
CA ALA A 32 -2.41 -14.13 -1.32
C ALA A 32 -2.16 -12.89 -2.20
N MET A 33 -1.92 -11.72 -1.60
CA MET A 33 -1.63 -10.47 -2.29
C MET A 33 -0.16 -10.31 -2.69
N ALA A 34 0.74 -11.18 -2.21
CA ALA A 34 2.18 -11.02 -2.40
C ALA A 34 2.58 -10.93 -3.88
N GLU A 35 2.08 -11.85 -4.72
CA GLU A 35 2.34 -11.82 -6.17
C GLU A 35 1.76 -10.57 -6.83
N THR A 36 0.54 -10.17 -6.48
CA THR A 36 -0.09 -8.97 -7.04
C THR A 36 0.67 -7.70 -6.69
N LEU A 37 1.19 -7.59 -5.47
CA LEU A 37 1.99 -6.45 -5.04
C LEU A 37 3.36 -6.42 -5.71
N PHE A 38 3.97 -7.59 -5.93
CA PHE A 38 5.22 -7.71 -6.66
C PHE A 38 5.04 -7.31 -8.14
N ASP A 39 4.00 -7.81 -8.80
CA ASP A 39 3.68 -7.44 -10.17
C ASP A 39 3.38 -5.93 -10.31
N LEU A 40 2.70 -5.35 -9.33
CA LEU A 40 2.48 -3.90 -9.28
C LEU A 40 3.79 -3.13 -9.13
N ALA A 41 4.73 -3.62 -8.32
CA ALA A 41 6.04 -2.98 -8.14
C ALA A 41 6.77 -2.90 -9.49
N ILE A 42 6.86 -4.02 -10.22
CA ILE A 42 7.46 -4.08 -11.56
C ILE A 42 6.72 -3.16 -12.53
N ALA A 43 5.39 -3.20 -12.56
CA ALA A 43 4.58 -2.38 -13.46
C ALA A 43 4.68 -0.88 -13.18
N LEU A 44 5.13 -0.50 -11.98
CA LEU A 44 5.31 0.88 -11.55
C LEU A 44 6.72 1.42 -11.82
N GLU A 45 7.74 0.59 -12.05
CA GLU A 45 9.10 1.05 -12.33
C GLU A 45 9.15 1.92 -13.60
N GLU A 46 8.66 1.42 -14.74
CA GLU A 46 8.70 2.16 -16.01
C GLU A 46 7.98 3.52 -15.96
N PRO A 47 6.72 3.65 -15.50
CA PRO A 47 6.04 4.95 -15.46
C PRO A 47 6.60 5.90 -14.39
N THR A 48 7.35 5.39 -13.42
CA THR A 48 7.93 6.21 -12.36
C THR A 48 9.39 6.61 -12.60
N ASP A 49 10.15 5.80 -13.33
CA ASP A 49 11.60 5.87 -13.45
C ASP A 49 12.30 5.78 -12.07
N LEU A 50 11.73 4.98 -11.16
CA LEU A 50 12.17 4.81 -9.77
C LEU A 50 12.30 3.32 -9.42
N PRO A 51 13.18 2.96 -8.45
CA PRO A 51 13.33 1.58 -7.99
C PRO A 51 12.17 1.20 -7.06
N VAL A 52 11.02 0.84 -7.62
CA VAL A 52 9.79 0.58 -6.87
C VAL A 52 9.80 -0.85 -6.30
N ASP A 53 9.93 -0.96 -4.99
CA ASP A 53 9.64 -2.22 -4.26
C ASP A 53 8.22 -2.32 -3.69
N VAL A 54 7.83 -3.52 -3.24
CA VAL A 54 6.53 -3.84 -2.60
C VAL A 54 6.15 -2.86 -1.49
N GLN A 55 7.12 -2.39 -0.70
CA GLN A 55 6.85 -1.44 0.38
C GLN A 55 6.39 -0.08 -0.14
N HIS A 56 6.95 0.40 -1.25
CA HIS A 56 6.50 1.62 -1.92
C HIS A 56 5.09 1.47 -2.48
N VAL A 57 4.78 0.30 -3.04
CA VAL A 57 3.44 -0.02 -3.53
C VAL A 57 2.43 0.02 -2.38
N LEU A 58 2.76 -0.62 -1.25
CA LEU A 58 1.90 -0.65 -0.08
C LEU A 58 1.68 0.75 0.49
N ALA A 59 2.75 1.55 0.62
CA ALA A 59 2.66 2.94 1.04
C ALA A 59 1.79 3.77 0.09
N ALA A 60 1.93 3.58 -1.22
CA ALA A 60 1.12 4.26 -2.23
C ALA A 60 -0.36 3.89 -2.13
N ILE A 61 -0.69 2.60 -1.91
CA ILE A 61 -2.07 2.13 -1.70
C ILE A 61 -2.65 2.73 -0.42
N VAL A 62 -1.89 2.76 0.68
CA VAL A 62 -2.33 3.37 1.94
C VAL A 62 -2.61 4.87 1.76
N LEU A 63 -1.73 5.60 1.06
CA LEU A 63 -1.91 7.03 0.77
C LEU A 63 -3.12 7.28 -0.13
N ALA A 64 -3.29 6.48 -1.19
CA ALA A 64 -4.45 6.55 -2.08
C ALA A 64 -5.76 6.29 -1.31
N ALA A 65 -5.79 5.28 -0.45
CA ALA A 65 -6.96 4.96 0.37
C ALA A 65 -7.29 6.06 1.39
N ARG A 66 -6.29 6.71 1.99
CA ARG A 66 -6.49 7.86 2.88
C ARG A 66 -7.08 9.07 2.16
N LYS A 67 -6.69 9.29 0.90
CA LYS A 67 -7.23 10.36 0.05
C LYS A 67 -8.59 10.04 -0.57
N GLY A 68 -9.03 8.77 -0.53
CA GLY A 68 -10.26 8.31 -1.17
C GLY A 68 -10.09 8.07 -2.68
N ASP A 69 -8.85 7.94 -3.15
CA ASP A 69 -8.50 7.75 -4.57
C ASP A 69 -8.71 6.30 -5.03
N ILE A 70 -8.81 5.35 -4.09
CA ILE A 70 -9.07 3.93 -4.35
C ILE A 70 -10.40 3.50 -3.74
N ASP A 71 -11.15 2.68 -4.45
CA ASP A 71 -12.37 2.06 -3.93
C ASP A 71 -12.01 0.88 -3.02
N VAL A 72 -12.41 1.00 -1.75
CA VAL A 72 -12.11 0.00 -0.71
C VAL A 72 -12.73 -1.38 -0.96
N ASN A 73 -13.71 -1.47 -1.86
CA ASN A 73 -14.37 -2.72 -2.22
C ASN A 73 -13.82 -3.32 -3.52
N LYS A 74 -12.98 -2.59 -4.26
CA LYS A 74 -12.44 -3.05 -5.54
C LYS A 74 -11.13 -3.81 -5.31
N PRO A 75 -11.02 -5.08 -5.75
CA PRO A 75 -9.74 -5.78 -5.76
C PRO A 75 -8.70 -5.02 -6.59
N ILE A 76 -7.48 -4.92 -6.07
CA ILE A 76 -6.37 -4.37 -6.84
C ILE A 76 -5.88 -5.40 -7.86
N SER A 77 -5.41 -4.91 -9.01
CA SER A 77 -4.88 -5.76 -10.07
C SER A 77 -3.73 -5.03 -10.76
N SER A 78 -2.61 -5.72 -10.94
CA SER A 78 -1.47 -5.27 -11.74
C SER A 78 -1.81 -5.09 -13.22
N ALA A 79 -2.95 -5.63 -13.68
CA ALA A 79 -3.42 -5.46 -15.06
C ALA A 79 -4.31 -4.21 -15.25
N ASP A 80 -4.63 -3.45 -14.20
CA ASP A 80 -5.44 -2.22 -14.31
C ASP A 80 -4.55 -1.01 -14.59
N PRO A 81 -4.51 -0.48 -15.84
CA PRO A 81 -3.67 0.66 -16.18
C PRO A 81 -4.10 1.95 -15.47
N SER A 82 -5.36 2.06 -15.04
CA SER A 82 -5.83 3.23 -14.28
C SER A 82 -5.27 3.21 -12.87
N LEU A 83 -5.21 2.02 -12.25
CA LEU A 83 -4.59 1.83 -10.94
C LEU A 83 -3.08 2.13 -11.01
N ILE A 84 -2.37 1.62 -12.02
CA ILE A 84 -0.94 1.89 -12.20
C ILE A 84 -0.66 3.39 -12.29
N ARG A 85 -1.42 4.13 -13.13
CA ARG A 85 -1.24 5.59 -13.26
C ARG A 85 -1.49 6.33 -11.96
N LEU A 86 -2.51 5.91 -11.22
CA LEU A 86 -2.87 6.49 -9.92
C LEU A 86 -1.77 6.24 -8.88
N LEU A 87 -1.32 5.00 -8.75
CA LEU A 87 -0.26 4.62 -7.82
C LEU A 87 1.08 5.26 -8.19
N ALA A 88 1.40 5.38 -9.49
CA ALA A 88 2.63 6.04 -9.94
C ALA A 88 2.73 7.49 -9.45
N GLY A 89 1.60 8.21 -9.38
CA GLY A 89 1.56 9.55 -8.80
C GLY A 89 1.95 9.56 -7.32
N HIS A 90 1.38 8.64 -6.52
CA HIS A 90 1.71 8.54 -5.10
C HIS A 90 3.12 8.00 -4.85
N VAL A 91 3.62 7.06 -5.66
CA VAL A 91 5.00 6.57 -5.58
C VAL A 91 5.99 7.72 -5.80
N LYS A 92 5.79 8.55 -6.83
CA LYS A 92 6.65 9.73 -7.06
C LYS A 92 6.64 10.68 -5.86
N SER A 93 5.47 10.91 -5.25
CA SER A 93 5.39 11.69 -4.01
C SER A 93 6.16 11.02 -2.86
N ILE A 94 6.05 9.70 -2.68
CA ILE A 94 6.81 8.99 -1.63
C ILE A 94 8.32 9.21 -1.78
N PHE A 95 8.85 9.03 -2.99
CA PHE A 95 10.27 9.25 -3.25
C PHE A 95 10.69 10.71 -3.09
N THR A 96 9.82 11.65 -3.47
CA THR A 96 10.11 13.09 -3.35
C THR A 96 10.06 13.57 -1.89
N ASP A 97 9.07 13.12 -1.13
CA ASP A 97 8.76 13.65 0.21
C ASP A 97 9.52 12.89 1.31
N TYR A 98 9.84 11.61 1.08
CA TYR A 98 10.46 10.72 2.08
C TYR A 98 11.76 10.07 1.59
N GLY A 99 12.29 10.48 0.42
CA GLY A 99 13.55 9.93 -0.13
C GLY A 99 13.46 8.47 -0.58
N GLY A 100 12.26 7.90 -0.65
CA GLY A 100 12.04 6.47 -0.91
C GLY A 100 12.10 5.61 0.36
N GLU A 101 12.31 6.20 1.53
CA GLU A 101 12.27 5.43 2.78
C GLU A 101 10.82 5.20 3.22
N VAL A 102 10.41 3.93 3.30
CA VAL A 102 9.09 3.51 3.78
C VAL A 102 9.29 2.52 4.92
N GLY A 103 8.84 2.89 6.13
CA GLY A 103 8.85 2.01 7.30
C GLY A 103 10.21 1.84 7.99
N THR A 104 10.64 2.86 8.74
CA THR A 104 11.62 2.72 9.83
C THR A 104 10.90 3.00 11.15
N ASP A 105 10.26 1.96 11.70
CA ASP A 105 9.93 1.94 13.13
C ASP A 105 11.19 1.39 13.84
N ASP A 106 11.82 2.21 14.69
CA ASP A 106 12.93 1.82 15.58
C ASP A 106 12.41 1.00 16.77
#